data_AF-A0A2H6N348-F1
#
_entry.id   AF-A0A2H6N348-F1
#
_cell.length_a   1.000
_cell.length_b   1.000
_cell.length_c   1.000
_cell.angle_alpha   90.00
_cell.angle_beta   90.00
_cell.angle_gamma   90.00
#
_symmetry.space_group_name_H-M   'P 1'
#
loop_
_entity.id
_entity.type
_entity.pdbx_description
1 polymer ?
#
loop_
_entity_poly.entity_id
_entity_poly.type
_entity_poly.pdbx_seq_one_letter_code
_entity_poly.pdbx_strand_id
1 'polypeptide(L)'
;MTRSELRHRFSVFGDIEDCTLHFREHGDNFGFVTYRYAEDAFAAIEGGHALLRPDEQPFDLGFGGRRQFCKRSYTDLDSCQDDFQPAHLKNKYDALDFDTLLKQAQRRLRR
;
A
#
# COMPACT_ATOMS: atom_id res chain seq x y z
N MET A 1 15.74 17.31 14.86
CA MET A 1 15.73 16.63 13.55
C MET A 1 14.98 17.49 12.53
N THR A 2 15.63 17.89 11.42
CA THR A 2 14.99 18.63 10.31
C THR A 2 14.58 17.71 9.15
N ARG A 3 13.74 18.19 8.21
CA ARG A 3 13.28 17.37 7.07
C ARG A 3 14.46 16.89 6.22
N SER A 4 15.40 17.80 5.96
CA SER A 4 16.61 17.50 5.18
C SER A 4 17.50 16.48 5.90
N GLU A 5 17.58 16.57 7.23
CA GLU A 5 18.35 15.65 8.05
C GLU A 5 17.70 14.26 8.12
N LEU A 6 16.38 14.17 8.30
CA LEU A 6 15.61 12.93 8.19
C LEU A 6 15.88 12.26 6.84
N ARG A 7 15.72 13.02 5.76
CA ARG A 7 15.98 12.51 4.40
C ARG A 7 17.43 12.03 4.25
N HIS A 8 18.40 12.80 4.71
CA HIS A 8 19.81 12.42 4.55
C HIS A 8 20.16 11.14 5.32
N ARG A 9 19.69 10.99 6.55
CA ARG A 9 19.94 9.80 7.37
C ARG A 9 19.31 8.54 6.76
N PHE A 10 18.09 8.66 6.26
CA PHE A 10 17.34 7.53 5.70
C PHE A 10 17.69 7.25 4.23
N SER A 11 18.35 8.17 3.53
CA SER A 11 18.81 7.99 2.15
C SER A 11 19.86 6.87 2.00
N VAL A 12 20.43 6.38 3.10
CA VAL A 12 21.38 5.25 3.08
C VAL A 12 20.68 3.92 2.74
N PHE A 13 19.39 3.79 3.06
CA PHE A 13 18.64 2.55 2.83
C PHE A 13 18.00 2.49 1.45
N GLY A 14 17.79 3.62 0.79
CA GLY A 14 17.23 3.66 -0.55
C GLY A 14 16.76 5.04 -1.00
N ASP A 15 16.10 5.06 -2.15
CA ASP A 15 15.64 6.29 -2.79
C ASP A 15 14.34 6.79 -2.15
N ILE A 16 14.43 7.95 -1.49
CA ILE A 16 13.30 8.62 -0.86
C ILE A 16 12.53 9.44 -1.90
N GLU A 17 11.28 9.05 -2.17
CA GLU A 17 10.33 9.74 -3.05
C GLU A 17 9.75 10.97 -2.34
N ASP A 18 9.39 10.86 -1.06
CA ASP A 18 8.85 11.95 -0.26
C ASP A 18 9.25 11.88 1.22
N CYS A 19 9.32 13.04 1.87
CA CYS A 19 9.59 13.15 3.30
C CYS A 19 8.81 14.30 3.94
N THR A 20 8.04 13.99 4.97
CA THR A 20 7.24 14.98 5.71
C THR A 20 7.58 14.95 7.19
N LEU A 21 7.55 16.12 7.82
CA LEU A 21 7.65 16.25 9.27
C LEU A 21 6.39 16.92 9.80
N HIS A 22 5.83 16.32 10.83
CA HIS A 22 4.65 16.79 11.53
C HIS A 22 5.05 17.16 12.95
N PHE A 23 4.89 18.43 13.26
CA PHE A 23 5.13 18.97 14.59
C PHE A 23 3.79 19.08 15.32
N ARG A 24 3.73 18.58 16.54
CA ARG A 24 2.52 18.63 17.37
C ARG A 24 2.77 19.56 18.56
N GLU A 25 1.86 20.48 18.86
CA GLU A 25 1.99 21.39 20.02
C GLU A 25 1.98 20.63 21.36
N HIS A 26 1.26 19.52 21.42
CA HIS A 26 1.20 18.62 22.57
C HIS A 26 1.44 17.18 22.11
N GLY A 27 2.68 16.72 22.22
CA GLY A 27 3.10 15.36 21.91
C GLY A 27 4.43 15.30 21.16
N ASP A 28 4.83 14.10 20.77
CA ASP A 28 6.05 13.89 20.01
C ASP A 28 5.87 14.29 18.54
N ASN A 29 6.95 14.84 17.99
CA ASN A 29 7.03 15.15 16.57
C ASN A 29 7.26 13.85 15.80
N PHE A 30 6.53 13.66 14.70
CA PHE A 30 6.66 12.45 13.88
C PHE A 30 6.97 12.82 12.43
N GLY A 31 7.66 11.91 11.75
CA GLY A 31 8.02 12.06 10.35
C GLY A 31 7.56 10.87 9.53
N PHE A 32 7.25 11.11 8.26
CA PHE A 32 7.07 10.04 7.29
C PHE A 32 8.17 10.12 6.24
N VAL A 33 8.70 8.96 5.89
CA VAL A 33 9.63 8.75 4.78
C VAL A 33 8.96 7.77 3.84
N THR A 34 8.77 8.19 2.59
CA THR A 34 8.22 7.35 1.54
C THR A 34 9.34 6.96 0.60
N TYR A 35 9.66 5.67 0.58
CA TYR A 35 10.62 5.11 -0.37
C TYR A 35 9.95 4.74 -1.68
N ARG A 36 10.74 4.70 -2.74
CA ARG A 36 10.32 4.21 -4.05
C ARG A 36 10.05 2.70 -4.03
N TYR A 37 10.84 1.93 -3.29
CA TYR A 37 10.75 0.48 -3.19
C TYR A 37 10.41 0.04 -1.76
N ALA A 38 9.62 -1.03 -1.65
CA ALA A 38 9.23 -1.57 -0.34
C ALA A 38 10.43 -2.19 0.39
N GLU A 39 11.36 -2.82 -0.34
CA GLU A 39 12.58 -3.43 0.21
C GLU A 39 13.44 -2.41 0.98
N ASP A 40 13.60 -1.21 0.43
CA ASP A 40 14.29 -0.08 1.07
C ASP A 40 13.62 0.31 2.40
N ALA A 41 12.29 0.29 2.43
CA ALA A 41 11.52 0.58 3.64
C ALA A 41 11.71 -0.51 4.71
N PHE A 42 11.76 -1.79 4.32
CA PHE A 42 12.09 -2.89 5.24
C PHE A 42 13.49 -2.73 5.81
N ALA A 43 14.49 -2.50 4.96
CA ALA A 43 15.87 -2.29 5.37
C ALA A 43 16.00 -1.08 6.33
N ALA A 44 15.24 -0.02 6.09
CA ALA A 44 15.21 1.15 6.96
C ALA A 44 14.57 0.89 8.33
N ILE A 45 13.60 -0.02 8.44
CA ILE A 45 13.03 -0.39 9.75
C ILE A 45 14.00 -1.31 10.49
N GLU A 46 14.56 -2.32 9.82
CA GLU A 46 15.49 -3.28 10.44
C GLU A 46 16.81 -2.62 10.86
N GLY A 47 17.36 -1.74 10.02
CA GLY A 47 18.65 -1.08 10.23
C GLY A 47 18.55 0.35 10.78
N GLY A 48 17.39 1.00 10.71
CA GLY A 48 17.24 2.40 11.13
C GLY A 48 17.35 2.59 12.64
N HIS A 49 17.01 1.57 13.43
CA HIS A 49 17.26 1.59 14.88
C HIS A 49 18.75 1.62 15.22
N ALA A 50 19.63 1.11 14.36
CA ALA A 50 21.08 1.19 14.57
C ALA A 50 21.65 2.58 14.25
N LEU A 51 20.89 3.46 13.57
CA LEU A 51 21.29 4.86 13.33
C LEU A 51 21.01 5.78 14.52
N LEU A 52 20.33 5.28 15.56
CA LEU A 52 20.14 5.99 16.82
C LEU A 52 21.50 6.19 17.49
N ARG A 53 21.91 7.45 17.66
CA ARG A 53 23.06 7.78 18.48
C ARG A 53 22.65 7.72 19.96
N PRO A 54 23.50 7.20 20.86
CA PRO A 54 23.17 7.09 22.29
C PRO A 54 22.92 8.45 22.97
N ASP A 55 23.39 9.53 22.35
CA ASP A 55 23.24 10.92 22.77
C ASP A 55 22.00 11.61 22.16
N GLU A 56 21.20 10.90 21.35
CA GLU A 56 20.01 11.44 20.69
C GLU A 56 18.71 10.88 21.32
N GLN A 57 17.63 11.66 21.21
CA GLN A 57 16.33 11.27 21.74
C GLN A 57 15.82 10.00 21.00
N PRO A 58 15.41 8.96 21.74
CA PRO A 58 14.88 7.74 21.13
C PRO A 58 13.64 8.08 20.30
N PHE A 59 13.61 7.56 19.07
CA PHE A 59 12.47 7.64 18.18
C PHE A 59 12.04 6.24 17.77
N ASP A 60 10.74 6.03 17.67
CA ASP A 60 10.18 4.78 17.19
C ASP A 60 10.12 4.78 15.67
N LEU A 61 10.57 3.67 15.06
CA LEU A 61 10.43 3.38 13.65
C LEU A 61 9.40 2.29 13.48
N GLY A 62 8.48 2.48 12.55
CA GLY A 62 7.50 1.47 12.20
C GLY A 62 6.92 1.73 10.83
N PHE A 63 6.20 0.74 10.30
CA PHE A 63 5.47 0.93 9.07
C PHE A 63 4.34 1.95 9.27
N GLY A 64 4.42 3.06 8.53
CA GLY A 64 3.38 4.06 8.53
C GLY A 64 2.06 3.52 7.96
N GLY A 65 0.94 4.06 8.44
CA GLY A 65 -0.39 3.70 7.94
C GLY A 65 -0.53 4.09 6.47
N ARG A 66 -0.30 3.13 5.56
CA ARG A 66 -0.38 3.31 4.10
C ARG A 66 -1.67 4.01 3.65
N ARG A 67 -2.77 3.75 4.36
CA ARG A 67 -4.13 4.21 4.07
C ARG A 67 -4.39 5.71 4.29
N GLN A 68 -3.61 6.41 5.11
CA GLN A 68 -3.87 7.83 5.40
C GLN A 68 -2.99 8.80 4.59
N PHE A 69 -1.82 8.35 4.11
CA PHE A 69 -0.79 9.25 3.59
C PHE A 69 -0.41 9.01 2.12
N CYS A 70 -0.53 7.78 1.62
CA CYS A 70 -0.40 7.52 0.19
C CYS A 70 -1.71 7.87 -0.52
N LYS A 71 -1.77 9.04 -1.15
CA LYS A 71 -2.92 9.53 -1.96
C LYS A 71 -3.25 8.67 -3.19
N ARG A 72 -2.55 7.56 -3.42
CA ARG A 72 -2.88 6.61 -4.49
C ARG A 72 -4.06 5.77 -4.01
N SER A 73 -5.16 5.83 -4.76
CA SER A 73 -6.36 5.01 -4.56
C SER A 73 -5.97 3.53 -4.56
N TYR A 74 -5.70 2.98 -3.39
CA TYR A 74 -5.48 1.56 -3.21
C TYR A 74 -6.85 0.91 -3.02
N THR A 75 -7.29 0.14 -4.01
CA THR A 75 -8.45 -0.75 -3.88
C THR A 75 -7.98 -2.04 -3.22
N ASP A 76 -8.35 -2.24 -1.96
CA ASP A 76 -8.16 -3.51 -1.26
C ASP A 76 -9.04 -4.57 -1.95
N LEU A 77 -8.46 -5.36 -2.85
CA LEU A 77 -9.14 -6.41 -3.64
C LEU A 77 -9.59 -7.61 -2.78
N ASP A 78 -9.31 -7.59 -1.49
CA ASP A 78 -9.62 -8.61 -0.49
C ASP A 78 -10.70 -8.19 0.52
N SER A 79 -11.14 -6.92 0.52
CA SER A 79 -12.19 -6.45 1.44
C SER A 79 -13.61 -6.74 0.97
N CYS A 80 -13.79 -7.24 -0.26
CA CYS A 80 -15.08 -7.57 -0.84
C CYS A 80 -15.38 -9.07 -0.74
N GLN A 81 -15.40 -9.64 0.47
CA GLN A 81 -16.08 -10.92 0.67
C GLN A 81 -17.61 -10.74 0.78
N ASP A 82 -18.09 -9.53 1.08
CA ASP A 82 -19.52 -9.23 1.24
C ASP A 82 -20.22 -8.76 -0.07
N ASP A 83 -19.47 -8.31 -1.08
CA ASP A 83 -20.03 -7.96 -2.41
C ASP A 83 -20.27 -9.19 -3.31
N PHE A 84 -20.07 -10.40 -2.80
CA PHE A 84 -20.68 -11.59 -3.38
C PHE A 84 -22.08 -11.80 -2.81
N GLN A 85 -22.88 -10.73 -2.69
CA GLN A 85 -24.30 -10.94 -2.87
C GLN A 85 -24.45 -11.38 -4.32
N PRO A 86 -24.91 -12.62 -4.60
CA PRO A 86 -25.35 -12.93 -5.94
C PRO A 86 -26.53 -11.99 -6.16
N ALA A 87 -26.27 -10.81 -6.72
CA ALA A 87 -27.30 -10.04 -7.37
C ALA A 87 -28.03 -11.09 -8.19
N HIS A 88 -29.32 -11.26 -7.93
CA HIS A 88 -30.19 -12.14 -8.71
C HIS A 88 -30.34 -11.55 -10.13
N LEU A 89 -29.22 -11.28 -10.79
CA LEU A 89 -29.05 -11.30 -12.22
C LEU A 89 -29.35 -12.74 -12.59
N LYS A 90 -30.64 -13.07 -12.75
CA LYS A 90 -31.06 -14.26 -13.49
C LYS A 90 -30.52 -14.08 -14.90
N ASN A 91 -29.25 -14.41 -15.07
CA ASN A 91 -28.60 -14.34 -16.35
C ASN A 91 -29.27 -15.42 -17.18
N LYS A 92 -29.71 -15.11 -18.40
CA LYS A 92 -30.42 -16.08 -19.26
C LYS A 92 -29.56 -17.31 -19.57
N TYR A 93 -28.27 -17.22 -19.25
CA TYR A 93 -27.24 -18.20 -19.40
C TYR A 93 -27.01 -19.07 -18.15
N ASP A 94 -27.53 -18.71 -16.97
CA ASP A 94 -27.44 -19.54 -15.75
C ASP A 94 -28.19 -20.87 -15.87
N ALA A 95 -29.22 -20.90 -16.73
CA ALA A 95 -30.00 -22.10 -17.00
C ALA A 95 -29.41 -22.97 -18.13
N LEU A 96 -28.27 -22.56 -18.73
CA LEU A 96 -27.66 -23.26 -19.85
C LEU A 96 -26.37 -23.95 -19.40
N ASP A 97 -26.26 -25.24 -19.70
CA ASP A 97 -25.02 -26.00 -19.51
C ASP A 97 -23.88 -25.42 -20.36
N PHE A 98 -22.65 -25.56 -19.86
CA PHE A 98 -21.39 -25.17 -20.48
C PHE A 98 -21.31 -25.55 -21.96
N ASP A 99 -21.68 -26.80 -22.29
CA ASP A 99 -21.67 -27.29 -23.67
C ASP A 99 -22.58 -26.50 -24.61
N THR A 100 -23.70 -26.01 -24.09
CA THR A 100 -24.67 -25.21 -24.84
C THR A 100 -24.15 -23.80 -25.10
N LEU A 101 -23.52 -23.20 -24.10
CA LEU A 101 -22.86 -21.91 -24.21
C LEU A 101 -21.70 -21.95 -25.21
N LEU A 102 -20.87 -22.99 -25.11
CA LEU A 102 -19.72 -23.19 -26.00
C LEU A 102 -20.15 -23.33 -27.46
N LYS A 103 -21.20 -24.12 -27.74
CA LYS A 103 -21.76 -24.26 -29.09
C LYS A 103 -22.34 -22.95 -29.62
N GLN A 104 -23.01 -22.16 -28.80
CA GLN A 104 -23.55 -20.86 -29.22
C GLN A 104 -22.42 -19.88 -29.58
N ALA A 105 -21.36 -19.81 -28.77
CA ALA A 105 -20.21 -18.96 -29.03
C ALA A 105 -19.51 -19.35 -30.34
N GLN A 106 -19.26 -20.65 -30.55
CA GLN A 106 -18.64 -21.17 -31.79
C GLN A 106 -19.48 -20.89 -33.04
N ARG A 107 -20.82 -20.93 -32.94
CA ARG A 107 -21.72 -20.57 -34.05
C ARG A 107 -21.65 -19.08 -34.40
N ARG A 108 -21.51 -18.21 -33.41
CA ARG A 108 -21.39 -16.76 -33.63
C ARG A 108 -20.07 -16.36 -34.29
N LEU A 109 -19.00 -17.11 -34.02
CA LEU A 109 -17.67 -16.88 -34.60
C LEU A 109 -17.57 -17.31 -36.08
N ARG A 110 -18.53 -18.11 -36.57
CA ARG A 110 -18.57 -18.62 -37.95
C ARG A 110 -19.42 -17.77 -38.90
N ARG A 111 -19.71 -16.52 -38.55
CA ARG A 111 -20.32 -15.52 -39.44
C ARG A 111 -19.28 -14.53 -39.92
#